data_AF-A0A0W0WUB3-F1
#
_entry.id   AF-A0A0W0WUB3-F1
#
_cell.length_a   1.000
_cell.length_b   1.000
_cell.length_c   1.000
_cell.angle_alpha   90.00
_cell.angle_beta   90.00
_cell.angle_gamma   90.00
#
_symmetry.space_group_name_H-M   'P 1'
#
loop_
_entity.id
_entity.type
_entity.pdbx_description
1 polymer ?
#
loop_
_entity_poly.entity_id
_entity_poly.type
_entity_poly.pdbx_seq_one_letter_code
_entity_poly.pdbx_strand_id
1 'polypeptide(L)'
;MTSSFRETDLQACLAAIDAIPSSELKYYLLLAYHSIKNADADKYQNFLDELILFSQKLTEFLNPESETIAPTLLEEMQQSYQRLGDFSKTNSVSIKIGYALIDVGAVLLAVLTGVLGGIIGGVAGLGRALFTFSNPLRHFADGLILGLAFGGAIGFRAPKKIFKDELSRQLKFCLNHIDSCMQDLQAQIIKPLPFYREQVKGRLLRDCFNGDPDAYGQFLGEQCEFKIVSLNARFISPNLERYIGQHSCIAFSLPGQEEQELIEFSLGKSDVENRELTQEDLRSVTGEKLVEMMALHQQLLVTQTCTYGYVFTKMKSGENDCLRYVEKILVGTGQETTTVKRFSGKENWIGRNIVGFFVEKLSPFSQDVLQPSLAVPPRLE
;
A
#
# COMPACT_ATOMS: atom_id res chain seq x y z
N MET A 1 -19.44 -11.67 26.14
CA MET A 1 -20.07 -11.66 24.81
C MET A 1 -19.70 -10.33 24.20
N THR A 2 -19.07 -10.31 23.03
CA THR A 2 -18.78 -9.07 22.30
C THR A 2 -20.05 -8.63 21.57
N SER A 3 -20.46 -7.36 21.69
CA SER A 3 -21.59 -6.87 20.91
C SER A 3 -21.15 -6.65 19.46
N SER A 4 -22.05 -6.94 18.53
CA SER A 4 -21.82 -6.72 17.09
C SER A 4 -22.34 -5.35 16.67
N PHE A 5 -21.66 -4.71 15.72
CA PHE A 5 -22.16 -3.48 15.11
C PHE A 5 -23.48 -3.74 14.38
N ARG A 6 -24.32 -2.72 14.27
CA ARG A 6 -25.48 -2.79 13.39
C ARG A 6 -25.00 -2.76 11.94
N GLU A 7 -25.62 -3.58 11.10
CA GLU A 7 -25.26 -3.67 9.68
C GLU A 7 -25.43 -2.31 8.97
N THR A 8 -26.45 -1.53 9.35
CA THR A 8 -26.69 -0.18 8.85
C THR A 8 -25.53 0.77 9.10
N ASP A 9 -24.88 0.67 10.26
CA ASP A 9 -23.81 1.58 10.65
C ASP A 9 -22.52 1.24 9.88
N LEU A 10 -22.27 -0.06 9.69
CA LEU A 10 -21.17 -0.56 8.86
C LEU A 10 -21.35 -0.16 7.38
N GLN A 11 -22.57 -0.28 6.85
CA GLN A 11 -22.90 0.15 5.49
C GLN A 11 -22.76 1.67 5.31
N ALA A 12 -23.22 2.45 6.30
CA ALA A 12 -23.05 3.91 6.28
C ALA A 12 -21.57 4.32 6.27
N CYS A 13 -20.72 3.60 7.01
CA CYS A 13 -19.28 3.82 7.00
C CYS A 13 -18.65 3.50 5.63
N LEU A 14 -18.97 2.35 5.04
CA LEU A 14 -18.49 2.01 3.70
C LEU A 14 -18.91 3.05 2.66
N ALA A 15 -20.20 3.43 2.65
CA ALA A 15 -20.70 4.45 1.74
C ALA A 15 -20.00 5.81 1.90
N ALA A 16 -19.72 6.21 3.14
CA ALA A 16 -18.98 7.44 3.41
C ALA A 16 -17.52 7.38 2.91
N ILE A 17 -16.87 6.23 3.00
CA ILE A 17 -15.49 6.05 2.48
C ILE A 17 -15.48 5.98 0.96
N ASP A 18 -16.44 5.29 0.35
CA ASP A 18 -16.55 5.15 -1.10
C ASP A 18 -16.80 6.48 -1.80
N ALA A 19 -17.56 7.38 -1.15
CA ALA A 19 -17.86 8.74 -1.63
C ALA A 19 -16.65 9.68 -1.70
N ILE A 20 -15.55 9.37 -1.00
CA ILE A 20 -14.34 10.19 -1.05
C ILE A 20 -13.84 10.26 -2.51
N PRO A 21 -13.23 11.36 -2.98
CA PRO A 21 -12.55 11.37 -4.27
C PRO A 21 -11.35 10.43 -4.30
N SER A 22 -10.82 10.16 -5.50
CA SER A 22 -9.70 9.23 -5.63
C SER A 22 -8.47 9.69 -4.86
N SER A 23 -8.00 8.87 -3.92
CA SER A 23 -6.94 9.25 -2.98
C SER A 23 -6.37 8.04 -2.23
N GLU A 24 -5.13 8.18 -1.73
CA GLU A 24 -4.50 7.17 -0.85
C GLU A 24 -5.27 7.00 0.47
N LEU A 25 -5.94 8.07 0.95
CA LEU A 25 -6.68 8.06 2.22
C LEU A 25 -7.77 6.99 2.25
N LYS A 26 -8.46 6.74 1.13
CA LYS A 26 -9.45 5.65 1.02
C LYS A 26 -8.89 4.30 1.48
N TYR A 27 -7.67 3.98 1.07
CA TYR A 27 -7.04 2.71 1.40
C TYR A 27 -6.86 2.54 2.91
N TYR A 28 -6.35 3.57 3.62
CA TYR A 28 -6.15 3.49 5.07
C TYR A 28 -7.46 3.56 5.86
N LEU A 29 -8.46 4.29 5.36
CA LEU A 29 -9.79 4.35 5.98
C LEU A 29 -10.51 3.00 5.88
N LEU A 30 -10.45 2.34 4.72
CA LEU A 30 -10.96 0.97 4.58
C LEU A 30 -10.21 -0.01 5.49
N LEU A 31 -8.88 0.09 5.60
CA LEU A 31 -8.14 -0.74 6.57
C LEU A 31 -8.60 -0.50 8.01
N ALA A 32 -8.85 0.76 8.39
CA ALA A 32 -9.38 1.09 9.72
C ALA A 32 -10.77 0.47 9.95
N TYR A 33 -11.67 0.61 8.98
CA TYR A 33 -12.99 -0.03 8.99
C TYR A 33 -12.87 -1.56 9.15
N HIS A 34 -12.04 -2.22 8.35
CA HIS A 34 -11.84 -3.68 8.44
C HIS A 34 -11.20 -4.14 9.74
N SER A 35 -10.43 -3.27 10.40
CA SER A 35 -9.87 -3.56 11.73
C SER A 35 -10.99 -3.65 12.77
N ILE A 36 -11.99 -2.76 12.70
CA ILE A 36 -13.02 -2.64 13.73
C ILE A 36 -14.32 -3.37 13.45
N LYS A 37 -14.65 -3.72 12.19
CA LYS A 37 -15.98 -4.26 11.84
C LYS A 37 -16.43 -5.50 12.62
N ASN A 38 -15.47 -6.30 13.10
CA ASN A 38 -15.70 -7.50 13.90
C ASN A 38 -15.30 -7.32 15.38
N ALA A 39 -14.95 -6.10 15.78
CA ALA A 39 -14.61 -5.76 17.16
C ALA A 39 -15.88 -5.57 18.01
N ASP A 40 -15.68 -5.44 19.32
CA ASP A 40 -16.75 -5.19 20.28
C ASP A 40 -17.39 -3.81 20.06
N ALA A 41 -18.63 -3.79 19.58
CA ALA A 41 -19.30 -2.55 19.17
C ALA A 41 -19.50 -1.59 20.34
N ASP A 42 -19.76 -2.10 21.56
CA ASP A 42 -19.91 -1.27 22.76
C ASP A 42 -18.64 -0.46 23.06
N LYS A 43 -17.48 -0.97 22.64
CA LYS A 43 -16.19 -0.31 22.83
C LYS A 43 -15.80 0.61 21.67
N TYR A 44 -16.25 0.32 20.45
CA TYR A 44 -15.75 0.96 19.23
C TYR A 44 -16.82 1.70 18.41
N GLN A 45 -18.07 1.78 18.88
CA GLN A 45 -19.13 2.55 18.20
C GLN A 45 -18.72 4.00 17.95
N ASN A 46 -18.22 4.70 18.97
CA ASN A 46 -17.76 6.09 18.81
C ASN A 46 -16.62 6.23 17.79
N PHE A 47 -15.77 5.20 17.64
CA PHE A 47 -14.74 5.20 16.60
C PHE A 47 -15.36 5.07 15.21
N LEU A 48 -16.34 4.17 15.03
CA LEU A 48 -17.05 4.00 13.76
C LEU A 48 -17.80 5.29 13.36
N ASP A 49 -18.53 5.89 14.31
CA ASP A 49 -19.29 7.12 14.09
C ASP A 49 -18.35 8.28 13.70
N GLU A 50 -17.21 8.41 14.38
CA GLU A 50 -16.21 9.42 14.04
C GLU A 50 -15.51 9.12 12.70
N LEU A 51 -15.36 7.84 12.32
CA LEU A 51 -14.79 7.45 11.02
C LEU A 51 -15.70 7.86 9.86
N ILE A 52 -17.02 7.73 10.05
CA ILE A 52 -18.04 8.26 9.13
C ILE A 52 -17.88 9.78 9.00
N LEU A 53 -17.89 10.50 10.12
CA LEU A 53 -17.79 11.96 10.14
C LEU A 53 -16.50 12.47 9.49
N PHE A 54 -15.37 11.83 9.80
CA PHE A 54 -14.08 12.15 9.20
C PHE A 54 -14.11 11.95 7.67
N SER A 55 -14.69 10.84 7.20
CA SER A 55 -14.78 10.52 5.78
C SER A 55 -15.66 11.52 5.01
N GLN A 56 -16.76 11.96 5.61
CA GLN A 56 -17.63 13.00 5.06
C GLN A 56 -16.90 14.34 4.92
N LYS A 57 -16.21 14.79 5.97
CA LYS A 57 -15.42 16.04 5.93
C LYS A 57 -14.26 15.97 4.94
N LEU A 58 -13.61 14.82 4.84
CA LEU A 58 -12.55 14.59 3.85
C LEU A 58 -13.09 14.66 2.42
N THR A 59 -14.29 14.14 2.18
CA THR A 59 -14.97 14.24 0.88
C THR A 59 -15.21 15.70 0.51
N GLU A 60 -15.77 16.48 1.43
CA GLU A 60 -16.02 17.92 1.25
C GLU A 60 -14.71 18.69 1.00
N PHE A 61 -13.63 18.34 1.70
CA PHE A 61 -12.33 19.01 1.53
C PHE A 61 -11.68 18.71 0.17
N LEU A 62 -11.75 17.46 -0.29
CA LEU A 62 -11.12 17.03 -1.54
C LEU A 62 -11.94 17.37 -2.79
N ASN A 63 -13.25 17.55 -2.65
CA ASN A 63 -14.15 17.94 -3.73
C ASN A 63 -15.22 18.93 -3.22
N PRO A 64 -14.83 20.19 -2.97
CA PRO A 64 -15.74 21.17 -2.40
C PRO A 64 -16.84 21.52 -3.40
N GLU A 65 -18.09 21.56 -2.93
CA GLU A 65 -19.24 21.96 -3.76
C GLU A 65 -19.18 23.46 -4.12
N SER A 66 -18.49 24.26 -3.29
CA SER A 66 -18.22 25.68 -3.52
C SER A 66 -16.78 25.93 -3.97
N GLU A 67 -16.56 26.98 -4.77
CA GLU A 67 -15.20 27.39 -5.20
C GLU A 67 -14.26 27.73 -4.04
N THR A 68 -14.81 27.98 -2.85
CA THR A 68 -14.08 28.24 -1.61
C THR A 68 -14.35 27.15 -0.57
N ILE A 69 -13.27 26.59 -0.04
CA ILE A 69 -13.32 25.67 1.11
C ILE A 69 -13.57 26.50 2.36
N ALA A 70 -14.49 26.06 3.22
CA ALA A 70 -14.73 26.70 4.50
C ALA A 70 -13.43 26.71 5.33
N PRO A 71 -12.99 27.87 5.86
CA PRO A 71 -11.71 27.99 6.56
C PRO A 71 -11.63 27.10 7.82
N THR A 72 -12.77 26.73 8.41
CA THR A 72 -12.86 25.84 9.56
C THR A 72 -12.76 24.36 9.21
N LEU A 73 -13.00 23.96 7.95
CA LEU A 73 -13.09 22.55 7.57
C LEU A 73 -11.80 21.78 7.88
N LEU A 74 -10.65 22.43 7.67
CA LEU A 74 -9.36 21.81 7.96
C LEU A 74 -9.14 21.57 9.47
N GLU A 75 -9.50 22.56 10.29
CA GLU A 75 -9.43 22.43 11.76
C GLU A 75 -10.41 21.35 12.24
N GLU A 76 -11.61 21.32 11.68
CA GLU A 76 -12.64 20.34 11.98
C GLU A 76 -12.27 18.91 11.58
N MET A 77 -11.57 18.74 10.46
CA MET A 77 -10.99 17.46 10.05
C MET A 77 -9.88 17.03 11.01
N GLN A 78 -9.00 17.96 11.41
CA GLN A 78 -7.92 17.67 12.35
C GLN A 78 -8.46 17.29 13.73
N GLN A 79 -9.50 17.96 14.20
CA GLN A 79 -10.21 17.60 15.44
C GLN A 79 -10.85 16.21 15.32
N SER A 80 -11.48 15.90 14.19
CA SER A 80 -12.08 14.58 13.95
C SER A 80 -11.02 13.48 13.94
N TYR A 81 -9.87 13.72 13.31
CA TYR A 81 -8.71 12.83 13.37
C TYR A 81 -8.18 12.63 14.81
N GLN A 82 -8.08 13.71 15.60
CA GLN A 82 -7.68 13.62 17.01
C GLN A 82 -8.65 12.73 17.81
N ARG A 83 -9.97 12.88 17.58
CA ARG A 83 -11.00 12.03 18.22
C ARG A 83 -10.87 10.56 17.82
N LEU A 84 -10.56 10.24 16.56
CA LEU A 84 -10.22 8.86 16.15
C LEU A 84 -9.01 8.32 16.92
N GLY A 85 -7.98 9.14 17.11
CA GLY A 85 -6.81 8.83 17.93
C GLY A 85 -7.13 8.55 19.40
N ASP A 86 -8.11 9.25 19.96
CA ASP A 86 -8.56 9.09 21.34
C ASP A 86 -9.48 7.86 21.50
N PHE A 87 -10.46 7.67 20.60
CA PHE A 87 -11.38 6.53 20.65
C PHE A 87 -10.71 5.19 20.39
N SER A 88 -9.67 5.16 19.55
CA SER A 88 -8.85 3.95 19.37
C SER A 88 -8.06 3.57 20.63
N LYS A 89 -8.00 4.46 21.63
CA LYS A 89 -7.17 4.38 22.85
C LYS A 89 -5.67 4.26 22.57
N THR A 90 -5.24 4.37 21.32
CA THR A 90 -3.82 4.27 20.95
C THR A 90 -2.99 5.45 21.47
N ASN A 91 -3.66 6.54 21.87
CA ASN A 91 -3.04 7.76 22.37
C ASN A 91 -2.99 7.92 23.90
N SER A 92 -3.47 6.95 24.68
CA SER A 92 -3.37 7.03 26.15
C SER A 92 -1.90 7.04 26.62
N VAL A 93 -1.61 7.77 27.70
CA VAL A 93 -0.22 7.94 28.20
C VAL A 93 0.44 6.59 28.52
N SER A 94 -0.28 5.67 29.15
CA SER A 94 0.20 4.32 29.45
C SER A 94 0.59 3.54 28.18
N ILE A 95 -0.26 3.58 27.15
CA ILE A 95 0.01 2.94 25.86
C ILE A 95 1.18 3.63 25.14
N LYS A 96 1.27 4.96 25.17
CA LYS A 96 2.38 5.72 24.59
C LYS A 96 3.72 5.33 25.22
N ILE A 97 3.80 5.29 26.56
CA ILE A 97 5.02 4.90 27.28
C ILE A 97 5.37 3.44 27.01
N GLY A 98 4.40 2.53 27.14
CA GLY A 98 4.61 1.10 26.86
C GLY A 98 5.08 0.85 25.43
N TYR A 99 4.48 1.55 24.46
CA TYR A 99 4.89 1.42 23.05
C TYR A 99 6.25 2.04 22.79
N ALA A 100 6.61 3.15 23.45
CA ALA A 100 7.94 3.74 23.35
C ALA A 100 9.01 2.78 23.87
N LEU A 101 8.79 2.14 25.03
CA LEU A 101 9.70 1.12 25.56
C LEU A 101 9.85 -0.07 24.62
N ILE A 102 8.73 -0.58 24.09
CA ILE A 102 8.75 -1.66 23.09
C ILE A 102 9.49 -1.21 21.83
N ASP A 103 9.32 0.04 21.39
CA ASP A 103 9.98 0.56 20.20
C ASP A 103 11.48 0.70 20.40
N VAL A 104 11.96 1.16 21.56
CA VAL A 104 13.40 1.18 21.90
C VAL A 104 13.97 -0.25 21.93
N GLY A 105 13.30 -1.17 22.62
CA GLY A 105 13.73 -2.58 22.66
C GLY A 105 13.73 -3.23 21.27
N ALA A 106 12.75 -2.90 20.44
CA ALA A 106 12.65 -3.37 19.06
C ALA A 106 13.78 -2.81 18.17
N VAL A 107 14.19 -1.55 18.36
CA VAL A 107 15.34 -0.98 17.64
C VAL A 107 16.63 -1.70 18.03
N LEU A 108 16.87 -1.93 19.32
CA LEU A 108 18.04 -2.68 19.78
C LEU A 108 18.04 -4.10 19.22
N LEU A 109 16.89 -4.78 19.27
CA LEU A 109 16.76 -6.12 18.72
C LEU A 109 16.97 -6.13 17.21
N ALA A 110 16.44 -5.14 16.48
CA ALA A 110 16.64 -5.01 15.03
C ALA A 110 18.12 -4.89 14.65
N VAL A 111 18.92 -4.15 15.42
CA VAL A 111 20.37 -4.07 15.18
C VAL A 111 21.02 -5.44 15.38
N LEU A 112 20.72 -6.12 16.49
CA LEU A 112 21.31 -7.43 16.81
C LEU A 112 20.91 -8.51 15.80
N THR A 113 19.61 -8.65 15.52
CA THR A 113 19.09 -9.64 14.58
C THR A 113 19.45 -9.28 13.14
N GLY A 114 19.59 -7.98 12.82
CA GLY A 114 20.15 -7.51 11.56
C GLY A 114 21.56 -8.04 11.37
N VAL A 115 22.49 -7.75 12.29
CA VAL A 115 23.87 -8.23 12.22
C VAL A 115 23.95 -9.75 12.09
N LEU A 116 23.22 -10.49 12.93
CA LEU A 116 23.17 -11.95 12.86
C LEU A 116 22.60 -12.44 11.53
N GLY A 117 21.52 -11.83 11.05
CA GLY A 117 20.92 -12.12 9.76
C GLY A 117 21.88 -11.87 8.60
N GLY A 118 22.65 -10.78 8.65
CA GLY A 118 23.68 -10.43 7.67
C GLY A 118 24.80 -11.47 7.61
N ILE A 119 25.28 -11.94 8.76
CA ILE A 119 26.29 -13.00 8.83
C ILE A 119 25.75 -14.30 8.23
N ILE A 120 24.56 -14.75 8.65
CA ILE A 120 23.92 -15.97 8.13
C ILE A 120 23.70 -15.85 6.63
N GLY A 121 23.16 -14.72 6.17
CA GLY A 121 22.89 -14.45 4.76
C GLY A 121 24.16 -14.44 3.93
N GLY A 122 25.23 -13.80 4.40
CA GLY A 122 26.53 -13.78 3.74
C GLY A 122 27.11 -15.20 3.59
N VAL A 123 27.13 -15.98 4.67
CA VAL A 123 27.61 -17.38 4.64
C VAL A 123 26.76 -18.24 3.68
N ALA A 124 25.44 -18.10 3.71
CA ALA A 124 24.55 -18.79 2.78
C ALA A 124 24.80 -18.37 1.32
N GLY A 125 25.08 -17.09 1.08
CA GLY A 125 25.49 -16.56 -0.21
C GLY A 125 26.78 -17.20 -0.74
N LEU A 126 27.81 -17.29 0.11
CA LEU A 126 29.06 -17.99 -0.23
C LEU A 126 28.83 -19.46 -0.55
N GLY A 127 28.07 -20.16 0.30
CA GLY A 127 27.73 -21.57 0.08
C GLY A 127 27.06 -21.76 -1.28
N ARG A 128 26.09 -20.91 -1.63
CA ARG A 128 25.46 -20.93 -2.95
C ARG A 128 26.46 -20.71 -4.07
N ALA A 129 27.35 -19.72 -3.96
CA ALA A 129 28.33 -19.44 -5.01
C ALA A 129 29.24 -20.64 -5.29
N LEU A 130 29.61 -21.38 -4.25
CA LEU A 130 30.38 -22.62 -4.39
C LEU A 130 29.58 -23.70 -5.13
N PHE A 131 28.29 -23.87 -4.82
CA PHE A 131 27.43 -24.84 -5.51
C PHE A 131 27.10 -24.46 -6.96
N THR A 132 27.03 -23.16 -7.27
CA THR A 132 26.69 -22.67 -8.62
C THR A 132 27.90 -22.25 -9.44
N PHE A 133 29.12 -22.47 -8.94
CA PHE A 133 30.39 -22.05 -9.58
C PHE A 133 30.38 -20.58 -10.05
N SER A 134 29.77 -19.71 -9.24
CA SER A 134 29.57 -18.29 -9.56
C SER A 134 30.45 -17.39 -8.68
N ASN A 135 30.40 -16.07 -8.91
CA ASN A 135 31.27 -15.12 -8.19
C ASN A 135 30.95 -15.10 -6.67
N PRO A 136 31.87 -15.57 -5.81
CA PRO A 136 31.60 -15.72 -4.38
C PRO A 136 31.41 -14.39 -3.66
N LEU A 137 32.14 -13.34 -4.05
CA LEU A 137 32.04 -12.01 -3.42
C LEU A 137 30.69 -11.37 -3.68
N ARG A 138 30.16 -11.51 -4.91
CA ARG A 138 28.86 -10.96 -5.27
C ARG A 138 27.73 -11.65 -4.51
N HIS A 139 27.73 -12.98 -4.45
CA HIS A 139 26.70 -13.71 -3.70
C HIS A 139 26.82 -13.52 -2.19
N PHE A 140 28.04 -13.38 -1.65
CA PHE A 140 28.25 -12.98 -0.26
C PHE A 140 27.60 -11.62 0.02
N ALA A 141 27.87 -10.61 -0.81
CA ALA A 141 27.30 -9.28 -0.66
C ALA A 141 25.77 -9.28 -0.76
N ASP A 142 25.21 -9.96 -1.77
CA ASP A 142 23.76 -10.11 -1.95
C ASP A 142 23.12 -10.76 -0.72
N GLY A 143 23.71 -11.84 -0.22
CA GLY A 143 23.26 -12.54 0.97
C GLY A 143 23.37 -11.71 2.24
N LEU A 144 24.47 -10.96 2.40
CA LEU A 144 24.70 -10.09 3.55
C LEU A 144 23.68 -8.94 3.59
N ILE A 145 23.44 -8.27 2.45
CA ILE A 145 22.47 -7.16 2.40
C ILE A 145 21.06 -7.66 2.68
N LEU A 146 20.64 -8.77 2.05
CA LEU A 146 19.33 -9.34 2.29
C LEU A 146 19.17 -9.81 3.74
N GLY A 147 20.20 -10.46 4.29
CA GLY A 147 20.25 -10.93 5.66
C GLY A 147 20.15 -9.79 6.69
N LEU A 148 20.89 -8.71 6.48
CA LEU A 148 20.82 -7.50 7.32
C LEU A 148 19.42 -6.90 7.31
N ALA A 149 18.86 -6.67 6.12
CA ALA A 149 17.54 -6.06 5.95
C ALA A 149 16.44 -6.92 6.59
N PHE A 150 16.45 -8.22 6.30
CA PHE A 150 15.42 -9.12 6.78
C PHE A 150 15.53 -9.42 8.28
N GLY A 151 16.75 -9.66 8.77
CA GLY A 151 17.04 -9.81 10.19
C GLY A 151 16.63 -8.59 10.98
N GLY A 152 16.94 -7.39 10.49
CA GLY A 152 16.53 -6.13 11.11
C GLY A 152 15.01 -5.94 11.13
N ALA A 153 14.33 -6.23 10.02
CA ALA A 153 12.87 -6.18 9.94
C ALA A 153 12.20 -7.14 10.94
N ILE A 154 12.72 -8.37 11.09
CA ILE A 154 12.22 -9.34 12.09
C ILE A 154 12.40 -8.79 13.50
N GLY A 155 13.61 -8.36 13.87
CA GLY A 155 13.90 -7.86 15.21
C GLY A 155 13.10 -6.62 15.58
N PHE A 156 12.81 -5.75 14.61
CA PHE A 156 11.98 -4.58 14.83
C PHE A 156 10.49 -4.93 15.02
N ARG A 157 9.98 -5.92 14.29
CA ARG A 157 8.54 -6.21 14.24
C ARG A 157 8.10 -7.28 15.23
N ALA A 158 8.91 -8.30 15.49
CA ALA A 158 8.53 -9.41 16.35
C ALA A 158 8.13 -8.94 17.77
N PRO A 159 8.87 -8.05 18.45
CA PRO A 159 8.45 -7.54 19.76
C PRO A 159 7.12 -6.81 19.69
N LYS A 160 6.89 -6.02 18.63
CA LYS A 160 5.63 -5.28 18.44
C LYS A 160 4.46 -6.23 18.19
N LYS A 161 4.67 -7.34 17.48
CA LYS A 161 3.64 -8.36 17.25
C LYS A 161 3.31 -9.14 18.53
N ILE A 162 4.32 -9.42 19.37
CA ILE A 162 4.17 -10.20 20.61
C ILE A 162 3.55 -9.37 21.74
N PHE A 163 3.98 -8.12 21.92
CA PHE A 163 3.64 -7.33 23.10
C PHE A 163 2.52 -6.31 22.86
N LYS A 164 2.11 -6.03 21.61
CA LYS A 164 1.04 -5.08 21.32
C LYS A 164 -0.22 -5.82 20.82
N ASP A 165 -1.36 -5.44 21.39
CA ASP A 165 -2.68 -5.86 20.92
C ASP A 165 -2.85 -5.62 19.40
N GLU A 166 -3.46 -6.60 18.72
CA GLU A 166 -3.54 -6.60 17.25
C GLU A 166 -4.39 -5.46 16.73
N LEU A 167 -5.59 -5.28 17.29
CA LEU A 167 -6.50 -4.22 16.89
C LEU A 167 -5.87 -2.83 17.12
N SER A 168 -5.27 -2.63 18.30
CA SER A 168 -4.58 -1.38 18.63
C SER A 168 -3.42 -1.09 17.67
N ARG A 169 -2.66 -2.12 17.28
CA ARG A 169 -1.56 -1.98 16.31
C ARG A 169 -2.08 -1.64 14.91
N GLN A 170 -3.17 -2.27 14.47
CA GLN A 170 -3.80 -2.02 13.18
C GLN A 170 -4.37 -0.60 13.10
N LEU A 171 -5.12 -0.17 14.12
CA LEU A 171 -5.63 1.19 14.22
C LEU A 171 -4.51 2.22 14.25
N LYS A 172 -3.46 1.99 15.05
CA LYS A 172 -2.30 2.89 15.07
C LYS A 172 -1.60 2.96 13.71
N PHE A 173 -1.50 1.85 12.99
CA PHE A 173 -0.96 1.84 11.64
C PHE A 173 -1.80 2.73 10.71
N CYS A 174 -3.12 2.57 10.68
CA CYS A 174 -4.00 3.36 9.82
C CYS A 174 -3.94 4.85 10.18
N LEU A 175 -4.10 5.18 11.47
CA LEU A 175 -4.12 6.57 11.93
C LEU A 175 -2.80 7.30 11.65
N ASN A 176 -1.65 6.65 11.85
CA ASN A 176 -0.36 7.26 11.51
C ASN A 176 -0.23 7.58 10.01
N HIS A 177 -0.77 6.74 9.13
CA HIS A 177 -0.70 7.00 7.69
C HIS A 177 -1.73 8.05 7.25
N ILE A 178 -2.93 8.05 7.86
CA ILE A 178 -3.92 9.12 7.66
C ILE A 178 -3.30 10.47 8.05
N ASP A 179 -2.65 10.56 9.21
CA ASP A 179 -1.95 11.76 9.68
C ASP A 179 -0.88 12.23 8.68
N SER A 180 -0.03 11.31 8.20
CA SER A 180 1.00 11.62 7.21
C SER A 180 0.38 12.18 5.93
N CYS A 181 -0.66 11.54 5.39
CA CYS A 181 -1.35 12.02 4.20
C CYS A 181 -1.98 13.40 4.43
N MET A 182 -2.60 13.62 5.60
CA MET A 182 -3.18 14.90 5.98
C MET A 182 -2.12 16.01 6.08
N GLN A 183 -0.97 15.71 6.69
CA GLN A 183 0.16 16.65 6.78
C GLN A 183 0.72 17.00 5.40
N ASP A 184 0.86 16.01 4.50
CA ASP A 184 1.34 16.24 3.14
C ASP A 184 0.38 17.10 2.31
N LEU A 185 -0.94 16.95 2.51
CA LEU A 185 -1.97 17.80 1.92
C LEU A 185 -1.92 19.23 2.49
N GLN A 186 -1.84 19.36 3.82
CA GLN A 186 -1.75 20.66 4.51
C GLN A 186 -0.51 21.45 4.13
N ALA A 187 0.63 20.77 4.02
CA ALA A 187 1.90 21.37 3.61
C ALA A 187 1.96 21.63 2.09
N GLN A 188 0.92 21.29 1.33
CA GLN A 188 0.83 21.40 -0.13
C GLN A 188 1.98 20.70 -0.88
N ILE A 189 2.58 19.69 -0.25
CA ILE A 189 3.57 18.79 -0.85
C ILE A 189 2.87 18.00 -1.96
N ILE A 190 1.70 17.46 -1.64
CA ILE A 190 0.80 16.79 -2.59
C ILE A 190 -0.18 17.82 -3.14
N LYS A 191 -0.33 17.88 -4.47
CA LYS A 191 -1.35 18.71 -5.13
C LYS A 191 -2.69 17.94 -5.24
N PRO A 192 -3.82 18.64 -5.47
CA PRO A 192 -5.09 17.98 -5.75
C PRO A 192 -5.00 17.05 -6.96
N LEU A 193 -5.76 15.94 -6.98
CA LEU A 193 -5.74 14.98 -8.08
C LEU A 193 -5.97 15.60 -9.48
N PRO A 194 -6.87 16.60 -9.66
CA PRO A 194 -7.04 17.28 -10.96
C PRO A 194 -5.74 17.84 -11.56
N PHE A 195 -4.81 18.30 -10.74
CA PHE A 195 -3.50 18.77 -11.20
C PHE A 195 -2.71 17.66 -11.91
N TYR A 196 -2.66 16.46 -11.32
CA TYR A 196 -1.97 15.31 -11.93
C TYR A 196 -2.74 14.75 -13.12
N ARG A 197 -4.07 14.83 -13.13
CA ARG A 197 -4.89 14.44 -14.29
C ARG A 197 -4.57 15.28 -15.52
N GLU A 198 -4.40 16.60 -15.38
CA GLU A 198 -3.97 17.44 -16.50
C GLU A 198 -2.52 17.14 -16.95
N GLN A 199 -1.62 16.75 -16.04
CA GLN A 199 -0.28 16.29 -16.42
C GLN A 199 -0.33 14.99 -17.24
N VAL A 200 -1.13 14.00 -16.80
CA VAL A 200 -1.34 12.75 -17.53
C VAL A 200 -1.95 13.02 -18.90
N LYS A 201 -3.00 13.85 -18.97
CA LYS A 201 -3.63 14.26 -20.23
C LYS A 201 -2.64 14.91 -21.20
N GLY A 202 -1.85 15.87 -20.73
CA GLY A 202 -0.84 16.53 -21.56
C GLY A 202 0.21 15.55 -22.10
N ARG A 203 0.63 14.58 -21.27
CA ARG A 203 1.52 13.50 -21.69
C ARG A 203 0.87 12.59 -22.74
N LEU A 204 -0.33 12.08 -22.47
CA LEU A 204 -1.04 11.16 -23.37
C LEU A 204 -1.34 11.81 -24.72
N LEU A 205 -1.83 13.06 -24.73
CA LEU A 205 -2.06 13.80 -25.97
C LEU A 205 -0.79 13.85 -26.82
N ARG A 206 0.34 14.21 -26.21
CA ARG A 206 1.62 14.33 -26.93
C ARG A 206 2.17 12.97 -27.38
N ASP A 207 2.19 11.99 -26.48
CA ASP A 207 2.98 10.77 -26.64
C ASP A 207 2.17 9.59 -27.23
N CYS A 208 0.83 9.62 -27.13
CA CYS A 208 -0.05 8.53 -27.57
C CYS A 208 -1.05 8.94 -28.66
N PHE A 209 -1.44 10.22 -28.70
CA PHE A 209 -2.51 10.71 -29.60
C PHE A 209 -2.05 11.81 -30.57
N ASN A 210 -0.74 12.06 -30.71
CA ASN A 210 -0.19 13.05 -31.66
C ASN A 210 -0.80 14.47 -31.56
N GLY A 211 -1.25 14.86 -30.38
CA GLY A 211 -1.90 16.13 -30.12
C GLY A 211 -3.38 16.21 -30.54
N ASP A 212 -4.00 15.09 -30.92
CA ASP A 212 -5.42 15.01 -31.32
C ASP A 212 -6.35 14.93 -30.09
N PRO A 213 -7.11 16.00 -29.76
CA PRO A 213 -8.01 16.01 -28.62
C PRO A 213 -9.25 15.13 -28.82
N ASP A 214 -9.69 14.92 -30.07
CA ASP A 214 -10.89 14.13 -30.38
C ASP A 214 -10.59 12.64 -30.22
N ALA A 215 -9.43 12.19 -30.69
CA ALA A 215 -8.96 10.81 -30.47
C ALA A 215 -8.77 10.51 -28.97
N TYR A 216 -8.20 11.45 -28.22
CA TYR A 216 -8.11 11.34 -26.76
C TYR A 216 -9.50 11.27 -26.11
N GLY A 217 -10.44 12.12 -26.54
CA GLY A 217 -11.82 12.12 -26.06
C GLY A 217 -12.53 10.78 -26.30
N GLN A 218 -12.29 10.15 -27.45
CA GLN A 218 -12.80 8.80 -27.74
C GLN A 218 -12.21 7.76 -26.79
N PHE A 219 -10.88 7.76 -26.63
CA PHE A 219 -10.18 6.87 -25.70
C PHE A 219 -10.75 6.94 -24.27
N LEU A 220 -11.12 8.13 -23.77
CA LEU A 220 -11.68 8.26 -22.42
C LEU A 220 -12.96 7.45 -22.21
N GLY A 221 -13.77 7.29 -23.26
CA GLY A 221 -15.00 6.49 -23.25
C GLY A 221 -14.82 5.02 -23.59
N GLU A 222 -13.67 4.64 -24.15
CA GLU A 222 -13.37 3.26 -24.53
C GLU A 222 -13.15 2.36 -23.32
N GLN A 223 -13.55 1.09 -23.43
CA GLN A 223 -13.16 0.06 -22.49
C GLN A 223 -11.72 -0.38 -22.80
N CYS A 224 -10.86 -0.27 -21.81
CA CYS A 224 -9.45 -0.60 -21.89
C CYS A 224 -9.14 -1.73 -20.92
N GLU A 225 -8.49 -2.77 -21.44
CA GLU A 225 -7.98 -3.85 -20.60
C GLU A 225 -6.69 -3.45 -19.88
N PHE A 226 -6.58 -3.86 -18.62
CA PHE A 226 -5.34 -3.81 -17.87
C PHE A 226 -5.15 -5.10 -17.06
N LYS A 227 -3.91 -5.38 -16.69
CA LYS A 227 -3.55 -6.54 -15.88
C LYS A 227 -2.82 -6.10 -14.64
N ILE A 228 -3.16 -6.67 -13.49
CA ILE A 228 -2.23 -6.71 -12.36
C ILE A 228 -1.37 -7.95 -12.55
N VAL A 229 -0.07 -7.74 -12.70
CA VAL A 229 0.88 -8.82 -12.96
C VAL A 229 1.89 -8.94 -11.83
N SER A 230 2.54 -10.09 -11.75
CA SER A 230 3.67 -10.28 -10.85
C SER A 230 4.83 -11.03 -11.47
N LEU A 231 6.02 -10.64 -11.04
CA LEU A 231 7.30 -11.18 -11.44
C LEU A 231 8.06 -11.60 -10.19
N ASN A 232 8.89 -12.64 -10.25
CA ASN A 232 9.77 -12.96 -9.13
C ASN A 232 10.64 -11.73 -8.80
N ALA A 233 10.59 -11.24 -7.57
CA ALA A 233 11.31 -10.02 -7.23
C ALA A 233 12.82 -10.25 -7.25
N ARG A 234 13.57 -9.27 -7.77
CA ARG A 234 15.04 -9.22 -7.77
C ARG A 234 15.61 -8.26 -6.74
N PHE A 235 14.80 -7.36 -6.17
CA PHE A 235 15.24 -6.32 -5.24
C PHE A 235 16.43 -5.53 -5.80
N ILE A 236 17.63 -5.71 -5.24
CA ILE A 236 18.87 -5.05 -5.69
C ILE A 236 19.75 -5.92 -6.60
N SER A 237 19.44 -7.21 -6.78
CA SER A 237 20.29 -8.13 -7.54
C SER A 237 19.48 -9.25 -8.21
N PRO A 238 19.69 -9.53 -9.52
CA PRO A 238 19.07 -10.67 -10.20
C PRO A 238 19.27 -12.02 -9.50
N ASN A 239 20.34 -12.17 -8.71
CA ASN A 239 20.61 -13.39 -7.97
C ASN A 239 19.59 -13.69 -6.87
N LEU A 240 18.84 -12.68 -6.41
CA LEU A 240 17.83 -12.79 -5.36
C LEU A 240 16.45 -13.23 -5.88
N GLU A 241 16.33 -13.44 -7.19
CA GLU A 241 15.11 -13.95 -7.81
C GLU A 241 14.65 -15.25 -7.11
N ARG A 242 13.36 -15.32 -6.77
CA ARG A 242 12.70 -16.41 -6.02
C ARG A 242 13.03 -16.51 -4.51
N TYR A 243 13.79 -15.57 -3.93
CA TYR A 243 14.09 -15.56 -2.48
C TYR A 243 13.22 -14.61 -1.67
N ILE A 244 12.66 -13.58 -2.29
CA ILE A 244 12.12 -12.42 -1.58
C ILE A 244 10.62 -12.17 -1.83
N GLY A 245 10.00 -13.06 -2.60
CA GLY A 245 8.61 -12.96 -3.04
C GLY A 245 8.48 -12.41 -4.46
N GLN A 246 7.40 -11.70 -4.71
CA GLN A 246 7.00 -11.18 -6.01
C GLN A 246 7.05 -9.64 -6.03
N HIS A 247 7.36 -9.08 -7.19
CA HIS A 247 7.12 -7.68 -7.52
C HIS A 247 5.82 -7.58 -8.30
N SER A 248 4.93 -6.68 -7.89
CA SER A 248 3.61 -6.51 -8.51
C SER A 248 3.49 -5.12 -9.14
N CYS A 249 2.88 -5.06 -10.30
CA CYS A 249 2.57 -3.82 -11.02
C CYS A 249 1.26 -3.94 -11.79
N ILE A 250 0.71 -2.80 -12.20
CA ILE A 250 -0.42 -2.73 -13.13
C ILE A 250 0.16 -2.43 -14.51
N ALA A 251 -0.19 -3.24 -15.51
CA ALA A 251 0.29 -3.14 -16.88
C ALA A 251 -0.87 -3.00 -17.86
N PHE A 252 -0.76 -2.09 -18.83
CA PHE A 252 -1.75 -1.89 -19.88
C PHE A 252 -1.11 -1.31 -21.14
N SER A 253 -1.78 -1.47 -22.28
CA SER A 253 -1.34 -0.91 -23.55
C SER A 253 -1.99 0.45 -23.78
N LEU A 254 -1.22 1.38 -24.34
CA LEU A 254 -1.72 2.67 -24.78
C LEU A 254 -1.62 2.78 -26.31
N PRO A 255 -2.51 3.54 -26.97
CA PRO A 255 -2.40 3.78 -28.40
C PRO A 255 -1.04 4.37 -28.79
N GLY A 256 -0.48 3.90 -29.91
CA GLY A 256 0.79 4.40 -30.44
C GLY A 256 2.03 4.01 -29.63
N GLN A 257 1.91 3.13 -28.64
CA GLN A 257 3.04 2.65 -27.83
C GLN A 257 3.30 1.17 -28.12
N GLU A 258 4.56 0.81 -28.35
CA GLU A 258 4.97 -0.60 -28.50
C GLU A 258 5.09 -1.28 -27.14
N GLU A 259 5.69 -0.59 -26.17
CA GLU A 259 5.86 -1.11 -24.81
C GLU A 259 4.62 -0.90 -23.95
N GLN A 260 4.38 -1.82 -23.02
CA GLN A 260 3.35 -1.64 -22.01
C GLN A 260 3.66 -0.47 -21.06
N GLU A 261 2.62 0.29 -20.72
CA GLU A 261 2.64 1.30 -19.67
C GLU A 261 2.50 0.59 -18.31
N LEU A 262 3.31 1.00 -17.34
CA LEU A 262 3.34 0.41 -16.00
C LEU A 262 3.02 1.45 -14.92
N ILE A 263 2.09 1.10 -14.03
CA ILE A 263 1.96 1.73 -12.72
C ILE A 263 2.62 0.82 -11.71
N GLU A 264 3.77 1.25 -11.16
CA GLU A 264 4.56 0.43 -10.28
C GLU A 264 5.39 1.20 -9.25
N PHE A 265 5.81 0.47 -8.21
CA PHE A 265 6.76 0.93 -7.20
C PHE A 265 8.06 0.12 -7.34
N SER A 266 9.00 0.63 -8.13
CA SER A 266 10.24 -0.06 -8.48
C SER A 266 11.41 0.92 -8.64
N LEU A 267 12.65 0.43 -8.48
CA LEU A 267 13.87 1.20 -8.70
C LEU A 267 14.15 1.46 -10.21
N GLY A 268 13.36 0.85 -11.09
CA GLY A 268 13.46 0.93 -12.54
C GLY A 268 12.33 0.15 -13.20
N LYS A 269 12.05 0.43 -14.48
CA LYS A 269 10.93 -0.16 -15.22
C LYS A 269 11.02 -1.70 -15.20
N SER A 270 9.95 -2.35 -14.80
CA SER A 270 9.87 -3.82 -14.81
C SER A 270 9.80 -4.34 -16.23
N ASP A 271 10.61 -5.36 -16.51
CA ASP A 271 10.62 -6.08 -17.78
C ASP A 271 9.48 -7.12 -17.80
N VAL A 272 8.24 -6.65 -17.95
CA VAL A 272 7.03 -7.50 -18.00
C VAL A 272 6.88 -8.25 -19.33
N GLU A 273 7.61 -7.83 -20.36
CA GLU A 273 7.53 -8.39 -21.71
C GLU A 273 8.45 -9.61 -21.88
N ASN A 274 9.68 -9.54 -21.36
CA ASN A 274 10.65 -10.60 -21.57
C ASN A 274 10.79 -11.57 -20.38
N ARG A 275 10.23 -11.23 -19.20
CA ARG A 275 10.31 -12.10 -18.01
C ARG A 275 9.01 -12.88 -17.79
N GLU A 276 9.16 -14.10 -17.28
CA GLU A 276 8.02 -14.96 -16.93
C GLU A 276 7.15 -14.32 -15.84
N LEU A 277 5.90 -14.02 -16.19
CA LEU A 277 4.86 -13.65 -15.24
C LEU A 277 4.52 -14.85 -14.35
N THR A 278 4.49 -14.63 -13.04
CA THR A 278 4.18 -15.68 -12.06
C THR A 278 2.69 -15.74 -11.74
N GLN A 279 1.99 -14.60 -11.82
CA GLN A 279 0.58 -14.42 -11.54
C GLN A 279 0.02 -13.26 -12.39
N GLU A 280 -1.25 -13.35 -12.75
CA GLU A 280 -1.98 -12.33 -13.51
C GLU A 280 -3.42 -12.21 -12.99
N ASP A 281 -3.97 -10.99 -13.02
CA ASP A 281 -5.35 -10.63 -12.71
C ASP A 281 -5.81 -9.60 -13.77
N LEU A 282 -6.57 -10.06 -14.76
CA LEU A 282 -7.02 -9.29 -15.94
C LEU A 282 -8.34 -8.59 -15.67
N ARG A 283 -8.44 -7.31 -16.04
CA ARG A 283 -9.60 -6.46 -15.80
C ARG A 283 -9.83 -5.49 -16.96
N SER A 284 -11.00 -4.85 -16.97
CA SER A 284 -11.35 -3.78 -17.91
C SER A 284 -11.96 -2.60 -17.18
N VAL A 285 -11.58 -1.39 -17.57
CA VAL A 285 -12.14 -0.12 -17.11
C VAL A 285 -12.20 0.88 -18.27
N THR A 286 -12.85 2.03 -18.09
CA THR A 286 -12.80 3.09 -19.11
C THR A 286 -11.42 3.73 -19.20
N GLY A 287 -11.06 4.32 -20.35
CA GLY A 287 -9.85 5.13 -20.49
C GLY A 287 -9.78 6.28 -19.48
N GLU A 288 -10.92 6.89 -19.16
CA GLU A 288 -11.06 7.88 -18.08
C GLU A 288 -10.58 7.32 -16.72
N LYS A 289 -10.93 6.08 -16.39
CA LYS A 289 -10.49 5.43 -15.15
C LYS A 289 -9.00 5.09 -15.19
N LEU A 290 -8.45 4.69 -16.34
CA LEU A 290 -6.99 4.52 -16.49
C LEU A 290 -6.25 5.83 -16.24
N VAL A 291 -6.73 6.94 -16.80
CA VAL A 291 -6.15 8.29 -16.56
C VAL A 291 -6.19 8.63 -15.08
N GLU A 292 -7.28 8.31 -14.38
CA GLU A 292 -7.39 8.51 -12.93
C GLU A 292 -6.38 7.65 -12.15
N MET A 293 -6.21 6.38 -12.50
CA MET A 293 -5.20 5.49 -11.90
C MET A 293 -3.78 6.01 -12.12
N MET A 294 -3.49 6.50 -13.32
CA MET A 294 -2.19 7.11 -13.67
C MET A 294 -1.95 8.42 -12.91
N ALA A 295 -2.99 9.24 -12.72
CA ALA A 295 -2.88 10.48 -11.97
C ALA A 295 -2.61 10.20 -10.48
N LEU A 296 -3.29 9.20 -9.90
CA LEU A 296 -3.03 8.76 -8.53
C LEU A 296 -1.61 8.17 -8.41
N HIS A 297 -1.13 7.45 -9.42
CA HIS A 297 0.26 6.99 -9.47
C HIS A 297 1.26 8.16 -9.42
N GLN A 298 1.09 9.17 -10.26
CA GLN A 298 1.95 10.37 -10.24
C GLN A 298 1.89 11.09 -8.89
N GLN A 299 0.70 11.17 -8.27
CA GLN A 299 0.52 11.76 -6.95
C GLN A 299 1.28 10.96 -5.87
N LEU A 300 1.12 9.64 -5.84
CA LEU A 300 1.81 8.77 -4.88
C LEU A 300 3.33 8.82 -5.05
N LEU A 301 3.84 8.96 -6.27
CA LEU A 301 5.29 9.07 -6.50
C LEU A 301 5.91 10.29 -5.80
N VAL A 302 5.17 11.38 -5.56
CA VAL A 302 5.71 12.56 -4.85
C VAL A 302 6.24 12.19 -3.45
N THR A 303 5.54 11.31 -2.73
CA THR A 303 5.93 10.90 -1.37
C THR A 303 6.50 9.48 -1.31
N GLN A 304 6.29 8.68 -2.35
CA GLN A 304 6.65 7.27 -2.44
C GLN A 304 7.50 6.93 -3.67
N THR A 305 8.36 7.86 -4.13
CA THR A 305 9.35 7.53 -5.16
C THR A 305 10.24 6.40 -4.66
N CYS A 306 10.27 5.29 -5.40
CA CYS A 306 11.11 4.14 -5.07
C CYS A 306 12.57 4.47 -5.39
N THR A 307 13.30 4.92 -4.38
CA THR A 307 14.76 5.12 -4.42
C THR A 307 15.42 4.11 -3.49
N TYR A 308 16.73 3.86 -3.63
CA TYR A 308 17.46 3.04 -2.67
C TYR A 308 17.30 3.57 -1.24
N GLY A 309 17.35 4.90 -1.06
CA GLY A 309 17.10 5.54 0.23
C GLY A 309 15.72 5.19 0.78
N TYR A 310 14.67 5.26 -0.05
CA TYR A 310 13.32 4.85 0.35
C TYR A 310 13.27 3.35 0.69
N VAL A 311 13.85 2.50 -0.14
CA VAL A 311 13.85 1.05 0.06
C VAL A 311 14.50 0.65 1.38
N PHE A 312 15.61 1.28 1.76
CA PHE A 312 16.31 0.95 3.00
C PHE A 312 15.72 1.60 4.26
N THR A 313 14.96 2.69 4.12
CA THR A 313 14.47 3.47 5.29
C THR A 313 12.96 3.41 5.51
N LYS A 314 12.17 3.22 4.45
CA LYS A 314 10.70 3.30 4.47
C LYS A 314 10.01 2.05 3.96
N MET A 315 10.58 1.35 2.96
CA MET A 315 9.96 0.14 2.43
C MET A 315 9.92 -0.95 3.50
N LYS A 316 8.73 -1.54 3.62
CA LYS A 316 8.41 -2.48 4.69
C LYS A 316 7.47 -3.53 4.12
N SER A 317 7.97 -4.74 3.86
CA SER A 317 7.17 -5.84 3.31
C SER A 317 5.91 -6.05 4.15
N GLY A 318 4.74 -6.09 3.50
CA GLY A 318 3.43 -6.18 4.14
C GLY A 318 2.75 -4.85 4.50
N GLU A 319 3.51 -3.75 4.54
CA GLU A 319 3.03 -2.42 4.96
C GLU A 319 3.05 -1.42 3.79
N ASN A 320 4.26 -1.15 3.26
CA ASN A 320 4.53 -0.23 2.16
C ASN A 320 5.50 -0.93 1.21
N ASP A 321 4.96 -1.90 0.48
CA ASP A 321 5.65 -2.66 -0.57
C ASP A 321 4.93 -2.50 -1.92
N CYS A 322 5.47 -3.09 -2.97
CA CYS A 322 4.92 -2.98 -4.32
C CYS A 322 3.49 -3.51 -4.43
N LEU A 323 3.11 -4.58 -3.71
CA LEU A 323 1.73 -5.05 -3.71
C LEU A 323 0.80 -4.05 -3.01
N ARG A 324 1.16 -3.52 -1.84
CA ARG A 324 0.33 -2.48 -1.20
C ARG A 324 0.27 -1.21 -2.04
N TYR A 325 1.32 -0.89 -2.80
CA TYR A 325 1.30 0.22 -3.73
C TYR A 325 0.24 0.02 -4.83
N VAL A 326 0.19 -1.17 -5.44
CA VAL A 326 -0.87 -1.53 -6.40
C VAL A 326 -2.25 -1.44 -5.75
N GLU A 327 -2.42 -1.96 -4.54
CA GLU A 327 -3.71 -1.88 -3.83
C GLU A 327 -4.13 -0.44 -3.52
N LYS A 328 -3.19 0.46 -3.18
CA LYS A 328 -3.50 1.89 -2.99
C LYS A 328 -4.04 2.51 -4.28
N ILE A 329 -3.51 2.13 -5.45
CA ILE A 329 -4.03 2.59 -6.75
C ILE A 329 -5.43 2.04 -6.98
N LEU A 330 -5.62 0.72 -6.83
CA LEU A 330 -6.91 0.06 -7.07
C LEU A 330 -7.99 0.62 -6.14
N VAL A 331 -7.77 0.51 -4.83
CA VAL A 331 -8.73 0.98 -3.81
C VAL A 331 -8.92 2.49 -3.89
N GLY A 332 -7.83 3.24 -4.07
CA GLY A 332 -7.87 4.68 -4.18
C GLY A 332 -8.69 5.16 -5.36
N THR A 333 -8.84 4.37 -6.44
CA THR A 333 -9.67 4.70 -7.62
C THR A 333 -11.00 3.94 -7.67
N GLY A 334 -11.39 3.29 -6.56
CA GLY A 334 -12.65 2.56 -6.44
C GLY A 334 -12.70 1.22 -7.18
N GLN A 335 -11.54 0.60 -7.44
CA GLN A 335 -11.43 -0.73 -8.03
C GLN A 335 -11.27 -1.80 -6.94
N GLU A 336 -11.75 -3.01 -7.22
CA GLU A 336 -11.58 -4.17 -6.32
C GLU A 336 -10.11 -4.45 -6.01
N THR A 337 -9.82 -5.06 -4.86
CA THR A 337 -8.44 -5.49 -4.55
C THR A 337 -8.00 -6.66 -5.42
N THR A 338 -6.69 -6.84 -5.59
CA THR A 338 -6.15 -7.88 -6.48
C THR A 338 -6.19 -9.28 -5.86
N THR A 339 -6.27 -10.30 -6.71
CA THR A 339 -6.09 -11.71 -6.32
C THR A 339 -4.62 -12.13 -6.28
N VAL A 340 -3.74 -11.32 -6.85
CA VAL A 340 -2.29 -11.56 -6.91
C VAL A 340 -1.68 -11.59 -5.51
N LYS A 341 -0.73 -12.50 -5.27
CA LYS A 341 -0.10 -12.73 -3.97
C LYS A 341 1.35 -12.30 -3.92
N ARG A 342 1.79 -11.80 -2.75
CA ARG A 342 3.21 -11.52 -2.45
C ARG A 342 4.11 -12.72 -2.65
N PHE A 343 3.58 -13.92 -2.41
CA PHE A 343 4.25 -15.19 -2.58
C PHE A 343 3.35 -16.10 -3.42
N SER A 344 3.85 -16.49 -4.60
CA SER A 344 3.09 -17.32 -5.55
C SER A 344 3.21 -18.82 -5.26
N GLY A 345 4.15 -19.20 -4.40
CA GLY A 345 4.55 -20.59 -4.19
C GLY A 345 5.63 -21.07 -5.18
N LYS A 346 5.97 -20.26 -6.19
CA LYS A 346 7.11 -20.50 -7.11
C LYS A 346 8.46 -20.06 -6.52
N GLU A 347 8.46 -19.47 -5.32
CA GLU A 347 9.69 -19.15 -4.59
C GLU A 347 10.44 -20.43 -4.19
N ASN A 348 11.75 -20.32 -3.97
CA ASN A 348 12.50 -21.42 -3.40
C ASN A 348 12.13 -21.67 -1.93
N TRP A 349 12.67 -22.74 -1.34
CA TRP A 349 12.34 -23.11 0.04
C TRP A 349 12.58 -21.99 1.05
N ILE A 350 13.68 -21.23 0.92
CA ILE A 350 13.99 -20.10 1.81
C ILE A 350 12.98 -18.97 1.62
N GLY A 351 12.72 -18.59 0.37
CA GLY A 351 11.77 -17.53 0.05
C GLY A 351 10.35 -17.85 0.51
N ARG A 352 9.91 -19.10 0.34
CA ARG A 352 8.59 -19.54 0.75
C ARG A 352 8.46 -19.71 2.26
N ASN A 353 9.36 -20.45 2.90
CA ASN A 353 9.17 -20.92 4.27
C ASN A 353 9.81 -20.03 5.34
N ILE A 354 10.81 -19.22 4.97
CA ILE A 354 11.44 -18.27 5.91
C ILE A 354 10.93 -16.87 5.60
N VAL A 355 11.20 -16.38 4.38
CA VAL A 355 10.87 -14.99 4.04
C VAL A 355 9.36 -14.78 4.04
N GLY A 356 8.62 -15.62 3.31
CA GLY A 356 7.15 -15.59 3.25
C GLY A 356 6.49 -15.71 4.62
N PHE A 357 6.95 -16.64 5.44
CA PHE A 357 6.43 -16.83 6.80
C PHE A 357 6.52 -15.55 7.64
N PHE A 358 7.70 -14.95 7.74
CA PHE A 358 7.86 -13.75 8.57
C PHE A 358 7.18 -12.53 7.96
N VAL A 359 7.15 -12.38 6.64
CA VAL A 359 6.37 -11.30 6.00
C VAL A 359 4.89 -11.45 6.37
N GLU A 360 4.30 -12.64 6.21
CA GLU A 360 2.89 -12.88 6.54
C GLU A 360 2.60 -12.66 8.02
N LYS A 361 3.41 -13.25 8.92
CA LYS A 361 3.14 -13.20 10.37
C LYS A 361 3.45 -11.87 11.02
N LEU A 362 4.42 -11.12 10.49
CA LEU A 362 4.82 -9.82 11.06
C LEU A 362 4.14 -8.62 10.39
N SER A 363 3.36 -8.85 9.33
CA SER A 363 2.52 -7.79 8.74
C SER A 363 1.43 -7.33 9.73
N PRO A 364 1.07 -6.04 9.71
CA PRO A 364 -0.05 -5.55 10.53
C PRO A 364 -1.39 -6.10 10.05
N PHE A 365 -1.52 -6.34 8.75
CA PHE A 365 -2.71 -6.86 8.09
C PHE A 365 -2.39 -8.11 7.28
N SER A 366 -3.35 -9.04 7.21
CA SER A 366 -3.31 -10.09 6.19
C SER A 366 -3.38 -9.45 4.81
N GLN A 367 -2.92 -10.16 3.79
CA GLN A 367 -2.94 -9.63 2.43
C GLN A 367 -4.36 -9.36 1.94
N ASP A 368 -5.26 -10.29 2.22
CA ASP A 368 -6.66 -10.38 1.79
C ASP A 368 -7.64 -9.57 2.64
N VAL A 369 -7.15 -8.71 3.54
CA VAL A 369 -8.00 -7.97 4.50
C VAL A 369 -9.13 -7.18 3.82
N LEU A 370 -8.92 -6.68 2.59
CA LEU A 370 -9.86 -5.88 1.80
C LEU A 370 -10.58 -6.67 0.67
N GLN A 371 -10.41 -7.99 0.54
CA GLN A 371 -11.08 -8.75 -0.54
C GLN A 371 -12.62 -8.83 -0.43
N PRO A 372 -13.26 -8.81 0.76
CA PRO A 372 -14.73 -8.91 0.84
C PRO A 372 -15.52 -7.60 0.60
N SER A 373 -14.87 -6.44 0.42
CA SER A 373 -15.53 -5.15 0.68
C SER A 373 -16.09 -4.38 -0.51
N LEU A 374 -15.72 -4.76 -1.74
CA LEU A 374 -16.13 -4.01 -2.94
C LEU A 374 -17.19 -4.73 -3.78
N ALA A 375 -17.73 -5.84 -3.26
CA ALA A 375 -19.00 -6.37 -3.74
C ALA A 375 -20.09 -5.35 -3.41
N VAL A 376 -20.42 -4.50 -4.38
CA VAL A 376 -21.61 -3.64 -4.36
C VAL A 376 -22.77 -4.50 -3.91
N PRO A 377 -23.47 -4.18 -2.80
CA PRO A 377 -24.66 -4.93 -2.44
C PRO A 377 -25.63 -4.85 -3.62
N PRO A 378 -26.31 -5.94 -4.01
CA PRO A 378 -27.38 -5.84 -4.98
C PRO A 378 -28.33 -4.75 -4.48
N ARG A 379 -28.58 -3.75 -5.34
CA ARG A 379 -29.60 -2.74 -5.06
C ARG A 379 -30.85 -3.52 -4.64
N LEU A 380 -31.29 -3.32 -3.41
CA LEU A 380 -32.63 -3.74 -3.01
C LEU A 380 -33.58 -2.91 -3.87
N GLU A 381 -34.12 -3.53 -4.91
CA GLU A 381 -35.27 -3.02 -5.67
C GLU A 381 -36.52 -2.96 -4.79
#